data_AF-A0A1M7PZV3-F1
#
_entry.id   AF-A0A1M7PZV3-F1
#
_cell.length_a   1.000
_cell.length_b   1.000
_cell.length_c   1.000
_cell.angle_alpha   90.00
_cell.angle_beta   90.00
_cell.angle_gamma   90.00
#
_symmetry.space_group_name_H-M   'P 1'
#
loop_
_entity.id
_entity.type
_entity.pdbx_description
1 polymer ?
#
loop_
_entity_poly.entity_id
_entity_poly.type
_entity_poly.pdbx_seq_one_letter_code
_entity_poly.pdbx_strand_id
1 'polypeptide(L)' 'MMMFKPAQFKSKFDEERILNPYQYVKLVETNIDAILTAKFVPPPLGSNQILGHVRVKFKPGYRYTTV' A
#
# COMPACT_ATOMS: atom_id res chain seq x y z
N MET A 1 -27.30 -7.87 -30.54
CA MET A 1 -26.36 -8.64 -29.70
C MET A 1 -25.28 -7.69 -29.17
N MET A 2 -25.38 -7.29 -27.90
CA MET A 2 -24.34 -6.49 -27.24
C MET A 2 -23.23 -7.46 -26.78
N MET A 3 -22.07 -7.39 -27.42
CA MET A 3 -20.87 -8.10 -26.94
C MET A 3 -20.40 -7.41 -25.66
N PHE A 4 -20.58 -8.09 -24.53
CA PHE A 4 -20.00 -7.69 -23.25
C PHE A 4 -18.47 -7.82 -23.36
N LYS A 5 -17.79 -6.71 -23.63
CA LYS A 5 -16.33 -6.67 -23.50
C LYS A 5 -16.04 -6.79 -22.00
N PRO A 6 -15.32 -7.81 -21.51
CA PRO A 6 -14.92 -7.82 -20.12
C PRO A 6 -14.12 -6.55 -19.91
N ALA A 7 -14.58 -5.70 -18.98
CA ALA A 7 -13.79 -4.57 -18.54
C ALA A 7 -12.45 -5.15 -18.12
N GLN A 8 -11.39 -4.86 -18.88
CA GLN A 8 -10.04 -5.13 -18.41
C GLN A 8 -9.94 -4.34 -17.13
N PHE A 9 -10.03 -5.04 -16.00
CA PHE A 9 -9.51 -4.55 -14.74
C PHE A 9 -8.03 -4.31 -15.03
N LYS A 10 -7.70 -3.11 -15.52
CA LYS A 10 -6.41 -2.49 -15.27
C LYS A 10 -6.37 -2.42 -13.77
N SER A 11 -5.88 -3.50 -13.16
CA SER A 11 -5.64 -3.52 -11.74
C SER A 11 -4.82 -2.26 -11.49
N LYS A 12 -5.33 -1.41 -10.61
CA LYS A 12 -4.69 -0.18 -10.15
C LYS A 12 -3.46 -0.59 -9.33
N PHE A 13 -2.54 -1.32 -9.96
CA PHE A 13 -1.23 -1.73 -9.46
C PHE A 13 -0.26 -0.53 -9.42
N ASP A 14 -0.77 0.71 -9.48
CA ASP A 14 -0.11 1.88 -8.91
C ASP A 14 -0.25 1.85 -7.36
N GLU A 15 0.11 0.69 -6.78
CA GLU A 15 -0.37 0.15 -5.51
C GLU A 15 -0.02 1.03 -4.32
N GLU A 16 -1.00 1.81 -3.86
CA GLU A 16 -1.02 2.25 -2.47
C GLU A 16 -1.22 0.99 -1.59
N ARG A 17 -0.21 0.64 -0.80
CA ARG A 17 -0.29 -0.44 0.19
C ARG A 17 -0.47 0.11 1.58
N ILE A 18 -1.26 -0.60 2.38
CA ILE A 18 -1.40 -0.34 3.80
C ILE A 18 -0.44 -1.28 4.52
N LEU A 19 0.54 -0.72 5.22
CA LEU A 19 1.52 -1.43 6.02
C LEU A 19 1.24 -1.21 7.51
N ASN A 20 1.51 -2.20 8.33
CA ASN A 20 1.64 -1.99 9.77
C ASN A 20 2.91 -1.14 10.03
N PRO A 21 2.93 -0.24 11.04
CA PRO A 21 4.11 0.48 11.48
C PRO A 21 5.43 -0.31 11.46
N TYR A 22 5.45 -1.56 11.96
CA TYR A 22 6.68 -2.37 11.94
C TYR A 22 7.17 -2.72 10.53
N GLN A 23 6.25 -3.04 9.62
CA GLN A 23 6.56 -3.32 8.23
C GLN A 23 7.04 -2.07 7.50
N TYR A 24 6.48 -0.91 7.85
CA TYR A 24 6.92 0.38 7.33
C TYR A 24 8.34 0.70 7.79
N VAL A 25 8.66 0.53 9.07
CA VAL A 25 10.03 0.75 9.59
C VAL A 25 11.02 -0.15 8.85
N LYS A 26 10.74 -1.45 8.74
CA LYS A 26 11.58 -2.40 7.99
C LYS A 26 11.75 -1.99 6.53
N LEU A 27 10.69 -1.51 5.88
CA LEU A 27 10.74 -1.03 4.50
C LEU A 27 11.63 0.22 4.36
N VAL A 28 11.51 1.18 5.27
CA VAL A 28 12.32 2.41 5.26
C VAL A 28 13.80 2.08 5.48
N GLU A 29 14.11 1.18 6.41
CA GLU A 29 15.50 0.76 6.66
C GLU A 29 16.12 0.00 5.48
N THR A 30 15.32 -0.77 4.74
CA THR A 30 15.83 -1.64 3.67
C THR A 30 15.81 -1.01 2.29
N ASN A 31 14.81 -0.18 1.99
CA ASN A 31 14.59 0.32 0.63
C ASN A 31 13.73 1.60 0.62
N ILE A 32 14.17 2.64 1.34
CA ILE A 32 13.50 3.94 1.36
C ILE A 32 13.31 4.52 -0.05
N ASP A 33 14.26 4.29 -0.94
CA ASP A 33 14.25 4.82 -2.31
C ASP A 33 13.11 4.24 -3.16
N ALA A 34 12.56 3.09 -2.78
CA ALA A 34 11.39 2.50 -3.43
C ALA A 34 10.09 3.25 -3.12
N ILE A 35 10.07 4.06 -2.05
CA ILE A 35 8.89 4.80 -1.60
C ILE A 35 8.76 6.09 -2.40
N LEU A 36 7.57 6.31 -2.97
CA LEU A 36 7.18 7.58 -3.57
C LEU A 36 6.54 8.51 -2.52
N THR A 37 5.59 7.98 -1.75
CA THR A 37 4.91 8.73 -0.69
C THR A 37 4.49 7.80 0.45
N ALA A 38 4.53 8.27 1.70
CA ALA A 38 3.99 7.57 2.86
C ALA A 38 3.07 8.49 3.68
N LYS A 39 1.93 7.97 4.14
CA LYS A 39 0.94 8.70 4.95
C LYS A 39 0.48 7.84 6.12
N PHE A 40 0.44 8.41 7.32
CA PHE A 40 -0.13 7.74 8.48
C PHE A 40 -1.66 7.73 8.42
N VAL A 41 -2.26 6.58 8.72
CA VAL A 41 -3.70 6.38 8.82
C VAL A 41 -4.01 5.99 10.26
N PRO A 42 -4.62 6.89 11.05
CA PRO A 42 -4.95 6.57 12.44
C PRO A 42 -5.95 5.43 12.51
N PRO A 43 -5.96 4.66 13.62
CA PRO A 43 -6.98 3.65 13.82
C PRO A 43 -8.38 4.30 13.94
N PRO A 44 -9.45 3.62 13.50
CA PRO A 44 -10.81 4.13 13.65
C PRO A 44 -11.15 4.38 15.12
N LEU A 45 -11.89 5.46 15.40
CA LEU A 45 -12.40 5.75 16.74
C LEU A 45 -13.31 4.60 17.21
N GLY A 46 -13.10 4.12 18.43
CA GLY A 46 -13.83 2.97 18.98
C GLY A 46 -13.28 1.60 18.58
N SER A 47 -12.16 1.54 17.85
CA SER A 47 -11.43 0.30 17.59
C SER A 47 -10.51 -0.07 18.77
N ASN A 48 -10.36 -1.37 19.05
CA ASN A 48 -9.34 -1.90 19.97
C ASN A 48 -7.92 -1.89 19.38
N GLN A 49 -7.75 -1.40 18.15
CA GLN A 49 -6.43 -1.27 17.53
C GLN A 49 -5.68 -0.07 18.11
N ILE A 50 -4.61 -0.36 18.86
CA ILE A 50 -3.72 0.62 19.47
C ILE A 50 -2.83 1.29 18.41
N LEU A 51 -2.47 0.56 17.35
CA LEU A 51 -1.58 1.03 16.29
C LEU A 51 -2.36 1.36 15.02
N GLY A 52 -2.08 2.53 14.44
CA GLY A 52 -2.55 2.90 13.11
C GLY A 52 -1.80 2.15 12.01
N HIS A 53 -2.09 2.49 10.76
CA HIS A 53 -1.41 1.93 9.60
C HIS A 53 -0.64 3.02 8.86
N VAL A 54 0.29 2.62 7.99
CA VAL A 54 0.98 3.53 7.09
C VAL A 54 0.61 3.16 5.66
N ARG A 55 -0.01 4.10 4.95
CA ARG A 55 -0.27 3.96 3.52
C ARG A 55 0.96 4.40 2.73
N VAL A 56 1.55 3.48 1.98
CA VAL A 56 2.75 3.69 1.18
C VAL A 56 2.43 3.53 -0.29
N LYS A 57 2.86 4.50 -1.10
CA LYS A 57 2.86 4.41 -2.56
C LYS A 57 4.28 4.16 -3.03
N PHE A 58 4.46 3.16 -3.86
CA PHE A 58 5.77 2.81 -4.41
C PHE A 58 6.03 3.55 -5.73
N LYS A 59 7.31 3.70 -6.06
CA LYS A 59 7.71 4.10 -7.41
C LYS A 59 7.35 3.00 -8.41
N PRO A 60 6.95 3.34 -9.64
CA PRO A 60 6.63 2.34 -10.66
C PRO A 60 7.86 1.43 -10.90
N GLY A 61 7.62 0.12 -10.98
CA GLY A 61 8.66 -0.90 -11.14
C GLY A 61 9.24 -1.45 -9.83
N TYR A 62 9.00 -0.80 -8.68
CA TYR A 62 9.39 -1.33 -7.38
C TYR A 62 8.27 -2.22 -6.82
N ARG A 63 8.63 -3.43 -6.39
CA ARG A 63 7.73 -4.34 -5.66
C ARG A 63 8.37 -4.68 -4.32
N TYR A 64 7.69 -4.31 -3.23
CA TYR A 64 8.04 -4.84 -1.92
C TYR A 64 7.40 -6.21 -1.75
N THR A 65 8.21 -7.25 -1.66
CA THR A 65 7.76 -8.57 -1.22
C THR A 65 7.86 -8.62 0.29
N THR A 66 6.72 -8.69 0.97
CA THR A 66 6.64 -9.02 2.40
C THR A 66 7.00 -10.50 2.54
N VAL A 67 8.29 -10.82 2.55
CA VAL A 67 8.80 -12.12 3.01
C VAL A 67 8.92 -12.08 4.53
#